data_AF-W5WKC5-F1
#
_entry.id   AF-W5WKC5-F1
#
_cell.length_a   1.000
_cell.length_b   1.000
_cell.length_c   1.000
_cell.angle_alpha   90.00
_cell.angle_beta   90.00
_cell.angle_gamma   90.00
#
_symmetry.space_group_name_H-M   'P 1'
#
loop_
_entity.id
_entity.type
_entity.pdbx_description
1 polymer ?
#
loop_
_entity_poly.entity_id
_entity_poly.type
_entity_poly.pdbx_seq_one_letter_code
_entity_poly.pdbx_strand_id
1 'polypeptide(L)'
;MPWMPPTGAVTQQALCALDRPLLAWPNGEFDAEEYYAGFPASEMSALEREIRKLGTRPTWRMERVWLPDGEETEEETAAYEAACRDVAGRLIMPRCLDAYVMEAYAAAGLGDGEDSAEVDVDDEDLDEALAWAEAGVCVLQQSLPWPFTDCLPYSDLDNRPAHQILYAYASLLSRRHPREAAPWFRALVFSNPPDNMGARFAAPGGSRS
;
A
#
# COMPACT_ATOMS: atom_id res chain seq x y z
N MET A 1 11.31 -0.94 0.84
CA MET A 1 10.22 -1.43 -0.02
C MET A 1 10.78 -1.80 -1.38
N PRO A 2 10.33 -2.89 -2.05
CA PRO A 2 10.64 -3.10 -3.46
C PRO A 2 10.27 -1.85 -4.28
N TRP A 3 10.98 -1.64 -5.39
CA TRP A 3 10.71 -0.52 -6.28
C TRP A 3 10.29 -1.07 -7.65
N MET A 4 9.28 -0.45 -8.23
CA MET A 4 8.68 -0.92 -9.48
C MET A 4 8.94 0.10 -10.59
N PRO A 5 9.40 -0.34 -11.77
CA PRO A 5 9.47 0.55 -12.92
C PRO A 5 8.05 0.82 -13.45
N PRO A 6 7.72 2.06 -13.85
CA PRO A 6 6.37 2.40 -14.31
C PRO A 6 6.14 1.99 -15.78
N THR A 7 6.08 0.68 -16.04
CA THR A 7 6.01 0.15 -17.41
C THR A 7 4.60 -0.22 -17.88
N GLY A 8 3.67 -0.52 -16.96
CA GLY A 8 2.29 -0.86 -17.30
C GLY A 8 1.52 0.28 -18.00
N ALA A 9 0.57 -0.08 -18.87
CA ALA A 9 -0.23 0.90 -19.61
C ALA A 9 -1.13 1.75 -18.68
N VAL A 10 -1.78 1.13 -17.70
CA VAL A 10 -2.57 1.82 -16.67
C VAL A 10 -1.66 2.74 -15.84
N THR A 11 -0.48 2.26 -15.46
CA THR A 11 0.53 3.03 -14.73
C THR A 11 0.97 4.27 -15.49
N GLN A 12 1.29 4.15 -16.78
CA GLN A 12 1.68 5.31 -17.59
C GLN A 12 0.56 6.33 -17.70
N GLN A 13 -0.69 5.89 -17.86
CA GLN A 13 -1.84 6.79 -17.88
C GLN A 13 -2.05 7.48 -16.53
N ALA A 14 -1.97 6.73 -15.42
CA ALA A 14 -2.07 7.27 -14.06
C ALA A 14 -1.00 8.34 -13.80
N LEU A 15 0.26 8.05 -14.13
CA LEU A 15 1.36 8.99 -13.94
C LEU A 15 1.29 10.21 -14.89
N CYS A 16 0.76 10.06 -16.10
CA CYS A 16 0.49 11.19 -16.99
C CYS A 16 -0.67 12.07 -16.48
N ALA A 17 -1.67 11.47 -15.83
CA ALA A 17 -2.80 12.18 -15.23
C ALA A 17 -2.43 12.82 -13.88
N LEU A 18 -1.35 12.36 -13.24
CA LEU A 18 -0.84 12.86 -11.98
C LEU A 18 -0.25 14.27 -12.15
N ASP A 19 -0.93 15.27 -11.60
CA ASP A 19 -0.51 16.68 -11.66
C ASP A 19 0.78 16.94 -10.87
N ARG A 20 0.93 16.26 -9.74
CA ARG A 20 2.13 16.22 -8.90
C ARG A 20 2.13 14.96 -8.03
N PRO A 21 3.28 14.51 -7.52
CA PRO A 21 3.31 13.49 -6.48
C PRO A 21 2.49 13.88 -5.23
N LEU A 22 2.10 12.88 -4.44
CA LEU A 22 1.62 13.15 -3.09
C LEU A 22 2.75 13.80 -2.29
N LEU A 23 2.39 14.71 -1.38
CA LEU A 23 3.38 15.21 -0.43
C LEU A 23 3.76 14.09 0.53
N ALA A 24 5.04 13.99 0.87
CA ALA A 24 5.53 13.09 1.92
C ALA A 24 6.57 13.84 2.75
N TRP A 25 6.50 13.74 4.07
CA TRP A 25 7.44 14.41 4.95
C TRP A 25 7.76 13.58 6.19
N PRO A 26 9.02 13.64 6.69
CA PRO A 26 9.37 13.05 7.97
C PRO A 26 8.51 13.61 9.10
N ASN A 27 8.05 12.75 10.01
CA ASN A 27 7.19 13.11 11.12
C ASN A 27 7.46 12.24 12.36
N GLY A 28 8.71 12.28 12.81
CA GLY A 28 9.18 11.54 13.98
C GLY A 28 10.08 10.37 13.63
N GLU A 29 10.22 9.46 14.58
CA GLU A 29 11.09 8.30 14.50
C GLU A 29 10.39 7.08 15.10
N PHE A 30 10.64 5.92 14.51
CA PHE A 30 10.26 4.63 15.06
C PHE A 30 11.46 4.11 15.85
N ASP A 31 11.34 4.06 17.19
CA ASP A 31 12.35 3.44 18.06
C ASP A 31 12.10 1.93 18.15
N ALA A 32 12.98 1.16 17.50
CA ALA A 32 12.87 -0.29 17.48
C ALA A 32 13.19 -0.93 18.84
N GLU A 33 14.10 -0.36 19.63
CA GLU A 33 14.43 -0.91 20.94
C GLU A 33 13.29 -0.66 21.93
N GLU A 34 12.68 0.52 21.90
CA GLU A 34 11.48 0.82 22.69
C GLU A 34 10.32 -0.10 22.32
N TYR A 35 9.99 -0.22 21.03
CA TYR A 35 8.89 -1.07 20.58
C TYR A 35 9.08 -2.53 20.98
N TYR A 36 10.30 -3.08 20.81
CA TYR A 36 10.58 -4.48 21.11
C TYR A 36 11.04 -4.77 22.56
N ALA A 37 11.10 -3.76 23.45
CA ALA A 37 11.59 -3.94 24.82
C ALA A 37 10.82 -5.00 25.62
N GLY A 38 9.51 -5.11 25.37
CA GLY A 38 8.61 -6.06 26.03
C GLY A 38 8.51 -7.43 25.37
N PHE A 39 9.18 -7.66 24.24
CA PHE A 39 9.03 -8.88 23.43
C PHE A 39 10.13 -9.89 23.80
N PRO A 40 9.80 -11.05 24.40
CA PRO A 40 10.78 -12.10 24.63
C PRO A 40 11.42 -12.54 23.30
N ALA A 41 12.74 -12.70 23.27
CA ALA A 41 13.44 -13.08 22.04
C ALA A 41 12.97 -14.44 21.47
N SER A 42 12.44 -15.32 22.31
CA SER A 42 11.82 -16.60 21.92
C SER A 42 10.48 -16.46 21.21
N GLU A 43 9.80 -15.33 21.38
CA GLU A 43 8.48 -15.03 20.79
C GLU A 43 8.61 -14.20 19.51
N MET A 44 9.76 -13.55 19.30
CA MET A 44 10.03 -12.82 18.07
C MET A 44 10.30 -13.75 16.89
N SER A 45 9.53 -13.55 15.82
CA SER A 45 9.78 -14.18 14.52
C SER A 45 11.16 -13.80 13.96
N ALA A 46 11.61 -14.53 12.93
CA ALA A 46 12.88 -14.20 12.27
C ALA A 46 12.83 -12.80 11.65
N LEU A 47 11.70 -12.43 11.07
CA LEU A 47 11.47 -11.12 10.48
C LEU A 47 11.48 -10.00 11.52
N GLU A 48 10.80 -10.16 12.66
CA GLU A 48 10.82 -9.15 13.73
C GLU A 48 12.22 -8.94 14.30
N ARG A 49 13.02 -10.02 14.43
CA ARG A 49 14.42 -9.91 14.83
C ARG A 49 15.27 -9.14 13.82
N GLU A 50 14.97 -9.25 12.53
CA GLU A 50 15.63 -8.48 11.49
C GLU A 50 15.21 -7.01 11.50
N ILE A 51 13.91 -6.74 11.69
CA ILE A 51 13.37 -5.39 11.84
C ILE A 51 14.01 -4.68 13.03
N ARG A 52 14.07 -5.33 14.19
CA ARG A 52 14.70 -4.77 15.38
C ARG A 52 16.14 -4.35 15.14
N LYS A 53 16.93 -5.18 14.43
CA LYS A 53 18.34 -4.90 14.13
C LYS A 53 18.57 -3.66 13.27
N LEU A 54 17.57 -3.18 12.53
CA LEU A 54 17.68 -1.95 11.75
C LEU A 54 17.71 -0.70 12.64
N GLY A 55 17.30 -0.82 13.91
CA GLY A 55 17.31 0.29 14.86
C GLY A 55 16.31 1.39 14.52
N THR A 56 16.57 2.57 15.09
CA THR A 56 15.72 3.75 14.94
C THR A 56 15.71 4.25 13.51
N ARG A 57 14.52 4.54 12.98
CA ARG A 57 14.33 5.00 11.60
C ARG A 57 13.30 6.12 11.53
N PRO A 58 13.41 7.06 10.58
CA PRO A 58 12.40 8.10 10.39
C PRO A 58 11.02 7.49 10.13
N THR A 59 9.99 8.11 10.67
CA THR A 59 8.60 7.87 10.24
C THR A 59 8.21 8.95 9.24
N TRP A 60 7.44 8.58 8.23
CA TRP A 60 6.95 9.49 7.20
C TRP A 60 5.44 9.59 7.26
N ARG A 61 4.93 10.81 7.05
CA ARG A 61 3.51 11.08 6.83
C ARG A 61 3.28 11.39 5.36
N MET A 62 2.25 10.78 4.80
CA MET A 62 1.77 11.04 3.45
C MET A 62 0.67 12.11 3.46
N GLU A 63 0.57 12.86 2.36
CA GLU A 63 -0.60 13.65 2.02
C GLU A 63 -1.83 12.76 2.02
N ARG A 64 -2.93 13.33 2.51
CA ARG A 64 -4.21 12.65 2.57
C ARG A 64 -5.11 13.18 1.47
N VAL A 65 -5.57 12.27 0.63
CA VAL A 65 -6.55 12.53 -0.43
C VAL A 65 -7.61 11.45 -0.26
N TRP A 66 -8.77 11.85 0.25
CA TRP A 66 -9.84 10.91 0.57
C TRP A 66 -10.68 10.59 -0.66
N LEU A 67 -11.03 9.31 -0.79
CA LEU A 67 -12.14 8.89 -1.63
C LEU A 67 -13.45 9.29 -0.91
N PRO A 68 -14.37 10.02 -1.57
CA PRO A 68 -15.61 10.40 -0.94
C PRO A 68 -16.43 9.20 -0.46
N ASP A 69 -16.87 9.22 0.79
CA ASP A 69 -17.71 8.18 1.40
C ASP A 69 -19.14 8.63 1.72
N GLY A 70 -19.45 9.91 1.44
CA GLY A 70 -20.77 10.50 1.63
C GLY A 70 -20.91 11.32 2.92
N GLU A 71 -19.86 11.40 3.74
CA GLU A 71 -19.79 12.31 4.89
C GLU A 71 -19.24 13.70 4.53
N GLU A 72 -18.72 13.87 3.31
CA GLU A 72 -18.13 15.13 2.83
C GLU A 72 -19.17 16.22 2.57
N THR A 73 -18.71 17.47 2.66
CA THR A 73 -19.48 18.62 2.19
C THR A 73 -19.62 18.64 0.67
N GLU A 74 -20.63 19.33 0.15
CA GLU A 74 -20.81 19.50 -1.31
C GLU A 74 -19.58 20.14 -1.98
N GLU A 75 -18.87 21.04 -1.28
CA GLU A 75 -17.65 21.68 -1.76
C GLU A 75 -16.48 20.68 -1.89
N GLU A 76 -16.32 19.79 -0.92
CA GLU A 76 -15.30 18.74 -0.94
C GLU A 76 -15.57 17.71 -2.04
N THR A 77 -16.82 17.29 -2.21
CA THR A 77 -17.23 16.40 -3.31
C THR A 77 -16.97 17.05 -4.67
N ALA A 78 -17.37 18.31 -4.86
CA ALA A 78 -17.12 19.03 -6.10
C ALA A 78 -15.62 19.22 -6.39
N ALA A 79 -14.81 19.44 -5.34
CA ALA A 79 -13.35 19.54 -5.48
C ALA A 79 -12.72 18.20 -5.89
N TYR A 80 -13.19 17.09 -5.31
CA TYR A 80 -12.76 15.74 -5.69
C TYR A 80 -13.12 15.44 -7.15
N GLU A 81 -14.38 15.65 -7.54
CA GLU A 81 -14.87 15.42 -8.91
C GLU A 81 -14.11 16.28 -9.94
N ALA A 82 -13.84 17.55 -9.63
CA ALA A 82 -13.07 18.44 -10.50
C ALA A 82 -11.61 18.01 -10.66
N ALA A 83 -11.06 17.30 -9.67
CA ALA A 83 -9.71 16.74 -9.71
C ALA A 83 -9.64 15.38 -10.42
N CYS A 84 -10.77 14.71 -10.67
CA CYS A 84 -10.79 13.44 -11.37
C CYS A 84 -10.31 13.56 -12.82
N ARG A 85 -9.61 12.52 -13.27
CA ARG A 85 -9.07 12.38 -14.63
C ARG A 85 -9.40 10.99 -15.15
N ASP A 86 -9.50 10.88 -16.47
CA ASP A 86 -9.61 9.57 -17.11
C ASP A 86 -8.27 8.83 -16.99
N VAL A 87 -8.32 7.66 -16.35
CA VAL A 87 -7.22 6.72 -16.27
C VAL A 87 -7.77 5.38 -16.73
N ALA A 88 -7.30 4.87 -17.87
CA ALA A 88 -7.77 3.61 -18.45
C ALA A 88 -9.31 3.51 -18.56
N GLY A 89 -10.00 4.61 -18.89
CA GLY A 89 -11.46 4.64 -19.02
C GLY A 89 -12.24 4.72 -17.71
N ARG A 90 -11.56 4.89 -16.56
CA ARG A 90 -12.16 5.16 -15.25
C ARG A 90 -11.88 6.60 -14.84
N LEU A 91 -12.88 7.24 -14.25
CA LEU A 91 -12.77 8.62 -13.77
C LEU A 91 -12.38 8.60 -12.29
N ILE A 92 -11.10 8.80 -12.00
CA ILE A 92 -10.55 8.78 -10.62
C ILE A 92 -9.72 10.02 -10.33
N MET A 93 -9.57 10.40 -9.06
CA MET A 93 -8.58 11.40 -8.66
C MET A 93 -7.19 10.75 -8.59
N PRO A 94 -6.21 11.10 -9.44
CA PRO A 94 -4.96 10.34 -9.55
C PRO A 94 -4.08 10.32 -8.29
N ARG A 95 -4.33 11.21 -7.33
CA ARG A 95 -3.63 11.23 -6.02
C ARG A 95 -4.35 10.42 -4.93
N CYS A 96 -5.58 9.96 -5.19
CA CYS A 96 -6.36 9.18 -4.25
C CYS A 96 -5.96 7.70 -4.35
N LEU A 97 -5.07 7.23 -3.46
CA LEU A 97 -4.61 5.83 -3.46
C LEU A 97 -5.74 4.83 -3.22
N ASP A 98 -6.75 5.20 -2.43
CA ASP A 98 -7.92 4.36 -2.18
C ASP A 98 -8.72 4.11 -3.47
N ALA A 99 -8.80 5.08 -4.39
CA ALA A 99 -9.44 4.87 -5.69
C ALA A 99 -8.76 3.75 -6.49
N TYR A 100 -7.43 3.65 -6.46
CA TYR A 100 -6.70 2.55 -7.11
C TYR A 100 -6.96 1.20 -6.44
N VAL A 101 -7.11 1.18 -5.11
CA VAL A 101 -7.47 -0.04 -4.36
C VAL A 101 -8.87 -0.51 -4.77
N MET A 102 -9.83 0.41 -4.83
CA MET A 102 -11.20 0.12 -5.23
C MET A 102 -11.26 -0.44 -6.65
N GLU A 103 -10.58 0.19 -7.62
CA GLU A 103 -10.55 -0.31 -9.01
C GLU A 103 -9.85 -1.67 -9.10
N ALA A 104 -8.75 -1.88 -8.36
CA ALA A 104 -8.05 -3.17 -8.35
C ALA A 104 -8.91 -4.31 -7.79
N TYR A 105 -9.62 -4.08 -6.68
CA TYR A 105 -10.50 -5.09 -6.10
C TYR A 105 -11.78 -5.30 -6.91
N ALA A 106 -12.37 -4.23 -7.45
CA ALA A 106 -13.50 -4.34 -8.36
C ALA A 106 -13.16 -5.17 -9.61
N ALA A 107 -11.97 -4.94 -10.20
CA ALA A 107 -11.48 -5.74 -11.34
C ALA A 107 -11.28 -7.22 -10.97
N ALA A 108 -10.84 -7.51 -9.74
CA ALA A 108 -10.70 -8.88 -9.25
C ALA A 108 -12.04 -9.52 -8.78
N GLY A 109 -13.17 -8.83 -8.90
CA GLY A 109 -14.45 -9.30 -8.36
C GLY A 109 -14.49 -9.41 -6.84
N LEU A 110 -13.58 -8.73 -6.14
CA LEU A 110 -13.49 -8.71 -4.68
C LEU A 110 -14.28 -7.51 -4.16
N GLY A 111 -15.38 -7.75 -3.45
CA GLY A 111 -16.13 -6.69 -2.79
C GLY A 111 -15.38 -6.04 -1.63
N ASP A 112 -15.89 -4.93 -1.12
CA ASP A 112 -15.37 -4.27 0.08
C ASP A 112 -15.46 -5.22 1.29
N GLY A 113 -14.34 -5.87 1.62
CA GLY A 113 -14.21 -6.70 2.81
C GLY A 113 -14.44 -8.20 2.62
N GLU A 114 -14.48 -8.72 1.38
CA GLU A 114 -14.46 -10.17 1.17
C GLU A 114 -13.06 -10.74 1.42
N ASP A 115 -13.02 -11.86 2.15
CA ASP A 115 -11.78 -12.57 2.47
C ASP A 115 -11.22 -13.16 1.16
N SER A 116 -10.37 -12.37 0.52
CA SER A 116 -9.93 -12.57 -0.87
C SER A 116 -9.36 -13.97 -1.14
N ALA A 117 -8.91 -14.70 -0.12
CA ALA A 117 -8.32 -16.02 -0.27
C ALA A 117 -9.26 -17.09 -0.88
N GLU A 118 -10.59 -16.91 -0.80
CA GLU A 118 -11.56 -17.93 -1.23
C GLU A 118 -12.25 -17.66 -2.57
N VAL A 119 -12.10 -16.45 -3.12
CA VAL A 119 -12.71 -16.08 -4.41
C VAL A 119 -11.81 -16.56 -5.55
N ASP A 120 -12.35 -17.39 -6.44
CA ASP A 120 -11.69 -17.78 -7.68
C ASP A 120 -11.76 -16.60 -8.65
N VAL A 121 -10.60 -16.05 -8.98
CA VAL A 121 -10.45 -14.88 -9.86
C VAL A 121 -9.83 -15.39 -11.14
N ASP A 122 -10.46 -15.13 -12.27
CA ASP A 122 -9.92 -15.56 -13.55
C ASP A 122 -8.63 -14.78 -13.91
N ASP A 123 -7.90 -15.31 -14.88
CA ASP A 123 -6.58 -14.76 -15.20
C ASP A 123 -6.65 -13.36 -15.84
N GLU A 124 -7.74 -13.04 -16.54
CA GLU A 124 -7.91 -11.74 -17.22
C GLU A 124 -8.28 -10.65 -16.19
N ASP A 125 -9.24 -10.95 -15.31
CA ASP A 125 -9.65 -10.12 -14.18
C ASP A 125 -8.47 -9.87 -13.22
N LEU A 126 -7.66 -10.89 -12.95
CA LEU A 126 -6.46 -10.75 -12.12
C LEU A 126 -5.40 -9.87 -12.79
N ASP A 127 -5.25 -9.92 -14.11
CA ASP A 127 -4.30 -9.06 -14.85
C ASP A 127 -4.75 -7.59 -14.84
N GLU A 128 -6.05 -7.32 -14.98
CA GLU A 128 -6.60 -5.98 -14.83
C GLU A 128 -6.43 -5.46 -13.40
N ALA A 129 -6.75 -6.28 -12.40
CA ALA A 129 -6.59 -5.95 -10.98
C ALA A 129 -5.13 -5.62 -10.62
N LEU A 130 -4.20 -6.43 -11.11
CA LEU A 130 -2.77 -6.19 -10.94
C LEU A 130 -2.33 -4.89 -11.60
N ALA A 131 -2.83 -4.58 -12.80
CA ALA A 131 -2.49 -3.34 -13.48
C ALA A 131 -2.92 -2.08 -12.70
N TRP A 132 -4.11 -2.11 -12.09
CA TRP A 132 -4.59 -1.05 -11.21
C TRP A 132 -3.79 -0.93 -9.92
N ALA A 133 -3.50 -2.05 -9.26
CA ALA A 133 -2.71 -2.06 -8.04
C ALA A 133 -1.26 -1.59 -8.29
N GLU A 134 -0.63 -2.03 -9.38
CA GLU A 134 0.69 -1.58 -9.81
C GLU A 134 0.69 -0.06 -10.08
N ALA A 135 -0.34 0.46 -10.75
CA ALA A 135 -0.47 1.89 -11.00
C ALA A 135 -0.52 2.70 -9.69
N GLY A 136 -1.31 2.28 -8.71
CA GLY A 136 -1.39 2.94 -7.40
C GLY A 136 -0.07 2.85 -6.61
N VAL A 137 0.64 1.71 -6.67
CA VAL A 137 1.98 1.57 -6.08
C VAL A 137 2.97 2.54 -6.73
N CYS A 138 2.93 2.68 -8.06
CA CYS A 138 3.80 3.60 -8.78
C CYS A 138 3.49 5.07 -8.46
N VAL A 139 2.21 5.43 -8.26
CA VAL A 139 1.79 6.76 -7.78
C VAL A 139 2.36 7.04 -6.39
N LEU A 140 2.23 6.09 -5.45
CA LEU A 140 2.83 6.21 -4.11
C LEU A 140 4.35 6.40 -4.20
N GLN A 141 5.03 5.61 -5.04
CA GLN A 141 6.48 5.67 -5.23
C GLN A 141 6.98 7.03 -5.73
N GLN A 142 6.18 7.80 -6.48
CA GLN A 142 6.59 9.16 -6.90
C GLN A 142 6.84 10.12 -5.72
N SER A 143 6.32 9.76 -4.55
CA SER A 143 6.31 10.62 -3.36
C SER A 143 7.39 10.24 -2.35
N LEU A 144 8.02 9.05 -2.50
CA LEU A 144 8.96 8.50 -1.54
C LEU A 144 10.41 8.58 -2.06
N PRO A 145 11.42 8.76 -1.20
CA PRO A 145 12.82 8.69 -1.62
C PRO A 145 13.18 7.29 -2.10
N TRP A 146 14.05 7.21 -3.12
CA TRP A 146 14.60 5.94 -3.60
C TRP A 146 16.00 5.67 -3.03
N PRO A 147 16.26 4.45 -2.47
CA PRO A 147 15.27 3.46 -2.07
C PRO A 147 14.54 3.89 -0.78
N PHE A 148 13.27 3.50 -0.63
CA PHE A 148 12.54 3.76 0.61
C PHE A 148 12.81 2.66 1.64
N THR A 149 13.50 3.01 2.73
CA THR A 149 13.89 2.10 3.83
C THR A 149 13.34 2.51 5.20
N ASP A 150 12.53 3.56 5.23
CA ASP A 150 11.99 4.16 6.45
C ASP A 150 10.61 3.60 6.82
N CYS A 151 9.97 4.18 7.83
CA CYS A 151 8.67 3.75 8.32
C CYS A 151 7.54 4.62 7.77
N LEU A 152 6.39 3.98 7.51
CA LEU A 152 5.11 4.61 7.21
C LEU A 152 4.10 4.11 8.26
N PRO A 153 4.03 4.66 9.49
CA PRO A 153 3.05 4.21 10.47
C PRO A 153 1.61 4.27 9.93
N TYR A 154 0.87 3.15 10.01
CA TYR A 154 -0.48 2.99 9.47
C TYR A 154 -1.47 3.88 10.21
N SER A 155 -1.73 3.59 11.49
CA SER A 155 -2.74 4.28 12.31
C SER A 155 -2.25 5.65 12.82
N ASP A 156 -1.03 5.72 13.35
CA ASP A 156 -0.54 6.92 14.06
C ASP A 156 -0.45 8.16 13.16
N LEU A 157 -0.04 7.95 11.90
CA LEU A 157 0.11 9.01 10.91
C LEU A 157 -0.95 8.94 9.81
N ASP A 158 -1.87 7.97 9.92
CA ASP A 158 -2.95 7.69 8.98
C ASP A 158 -2.43 7.53 7.54
N ASN A 159 -1.38 6.71 7.39
CA ASN A 159 -0.88 6.30 6.09
C ASN A 159 -1.68 5.11 5.54
N ARG A 160 -2.93 4.94 5.98
CA ARG A 160 -3.77 3.79 5.62
C ARG A 160 -3.87 3.56 4.10
N PRO A 161 -4.12 4.59 3.26
CA PRO A 161 -4.18 4.40 1.81
C PRO A 161 -2.87 3.85 1.22
N ALA A 162 -1.71 4.28 1.76
CA ALA A 162 -0.41 3.80 1.32
C ALA A 162 -0.17 2.32 1.65
N HIS A 163 -0.66 1.84 2.80
CA HIS A 163 -0.60 0.42 3.13
C HIS A 163 -1.61 -0.40 2.37
N GLN A 164 -2.84 0.10 2.21
CA GLN A 164 -3.89 -0.60 1.48
C GLN A 164 -3.47 -0.86 0.04
N ILE A 165 -2.87 0.10 -0.66
CA ILE A 165 -2.40 -0.12 -2.03
C ILE A 165 -1.24 -1.11 -2.12
N LEU A 166 -0.29 -1.06 -1.18
CA LEU A 166 0.81 -2.02 -1.11
C LEU A 166 0.31 -3.43 -0.78
N TYR A 167 -0.66 -3.54 0.12
CA TYR A 167 -1.26 -4.81 0.52
C TYR A 167 -2.13 -5.40 -0.59
N ALA A 168 -2.91 -4.57 -1.30
CA ALA A 168 -3.69 -4.97 -2.46
C ALA A 168 -2.79 -5.54 -3.55
N TYR A 169 -1.71 -4.82 -3.91
CA TYR A 169 -0.73 -5.30 -4.88
C TYR A 169 -0.08 -6.63 -4.44
N ALA A 170 0.41 -6.71 -3.19
CA ALA A 170 1.04 -7.92 -2.69
C ALA A 170 0.07 -9.13 -2.69
N SER A 171 -1.16 -8.92 -2.25
CA SER A 171 -2.19 -9.96 -2.17
C SER A 171 -2.61 -10.47 -3.55
N LEU A 172 -2.90 -9.56 -4.50
CA LEU A 172 -3.21 -9.94 -5.88
C LEU A 172 -2.03 -10.66 -6.53
N LEU A 173 -0.81 -10.14 -6.37
CA LEU A 173 0.40 -10.77 -6.93
C LEU A 173 0.61 -12.16 -6.34
N SER A 174 0.27 -12.37 -5.06
CA SER A 174 0.49 -13.65 -4.39
C SER A 174 -0.33 -14.80 -4.96
N ARG A 175 -1.47 -14.51 -5.62
CA ARG A 175 -2.33 -15.50 -6.26
C ARG A 175 -1.62 -16.24 -7.40
N ARG A 176 -0.80 -15.52 -8.18
CA ARG A 176 -0.07 -16.06 -9.34
C ARG A 176 1.42 -16.25 -9.08
N HIS A 177 2.03 -15.31 -8.36
CA HIS A 177 3.47 -15.22 -8.13
C HIS A 177 3.80 -15.06 -6.63
N PRO A 178 3.51 -16.06 -5.77
CA PRO A 178 3.70 -15.94 -4.32
C PRO A 178 5.15 -15.64 -3.90
N ARG A 179 6.14 -16.09 -4.69
CA ARG A 179 7.55 -15.77 -4.45
C ARG A 179 7.89 -14.31 -4.73
N GLU A 180 7.21 -13.68 -5.69
CA GLU A 180 7.40 -12.28 -6.06
C GLU A 180 6.62 -11.34 -5.13
N ALA A 181 5.50 -11.81 -4.55
CA ALA A 181 4.75 -11.10 -3.52
C ALA A 181 5.45 -11.04 -2.16
N ALA A 182 6.23 -12.07 -1.81
CA ALA A 182 6.91 -12.19 -0.51
C ALA A 182 7.75 -10.94 -0.11
N PRO A 183 8.57 -10.34 -0.98
CA PRO A 183 9.27 -9.09 -0.69
C PRO A 183 8.36 -7.89 -0.36
N TRP A 184 7.14 -7.84 -0.92
CA TRP A 184 6.17 -6.78 -0.65
C TRP A 184 5.53 -6.93 0.73
N PHE A 185 5.09 -8.14 1.09
CA PHE A 185 4.60 -8.42 2.45
C PHE A 185 5.67 -8.12 3.49
N ARG A 186 6.91 -8.54 3.23
CA ARG A 186 8.06 -8.21 4.08
C ARG A 186 8.23 -6.70 4.24
N ALA A 187 8.10 -5.92 3.15
CA ALA A 187 8.20 -4.46 3.20
C ALA A 187 7.08 -3.79 4.00
N LEU A 188 5.84 -4.30 3.95
CA LEU A 188 4.73 -3.84 4.78
C LEU A 188 5.03 -4.02 6.28
N VAL A 189 5.61 -5.15 6.67
CA VAL A 189 6.04 -5.37 8.06
C VAL A 189 7.18 -4.42 8.45
N PHE A 190 8.12 -4.14 7.53
CA PHE A 190 9.21 -3.18 7.79
C PHE A 190 8.72 -1.73 7.93
N SER A 191 7.76 -1.32 7.10
CA SER A 191 7.25 0.04 7.05
C SER A 191 6.35 0.34 8.26
N ASN A 192 5.61 -0.64 8.76
CA ASN A 192 4.88 -0.52 10.02
C ASN A 192 4.86 -1.81 10.84
N PRO A 193 5.88 -2.06 11.68
CA PRO A 193 5.94 -3.26 12.51
C PRO A 193 4.75 -3.43 13.47
N PRO A 194 4.22 -2.37 14.12
CA PRO A 194 3.02 -2.46 14.95
C PRO A 194 1.77 -2.95 14.21
N ASP A 195 1.49 -2.40 13.04
CA ASP A 195 0.22 -2.59 12.32
C ASP A 195 0.44 -2.68 10.81
N ASN A 196 0.66 -3.90 10.33
CA ASN A 196 1.03 -4.20 8.94
C ASN A 196 -0.11 -4.90 8.19
N MET A 197 -1.36 -4.68 8.59
CA MET A 197 -2.55 -5.28 7.96
C MET A 197 -2.49 -6.82 7.88
N GLY A 198 -1.79 -7.48 8.81
CA GLY A 198 -1.60 -8.93 8.79
C GLY A 198 -0.53 -9.44 7.82
N ALA A 199 0.21 -8.56 7.12
CA ALA A 199 1.28 -8.95 6.19
C ALA A 199 2.34 -9.86 6.83
N ARG A 200 2.52 -9.79 8.15
CA ARG A 200 3.41 -10.69 8.91
C ARG A 200 3.09 -12.18 8.75
N PHE A 201 1.82 -12.53 8.49
CA PHE A 201 1.40 -13.93 8.32
C PHE A 201 1.71 -14.47 6.91
N ALA A 202 1.81 -13.58 5.91
CA ALA A 202 2.19 -13.91 4.53
C ALA A 202 3.69 -13.72 4.25
N ALA A 203 4.39 -12.91 5.05
CA ALA A 203 5.80 -12.61 4.86
C ALA A 203 6.72 -13.79 5.25
N PRO A 204 7.78 -14.07 4.46
CA PRO A 204 8.78 -15.06 4.84
C PRO A 204 9.44 -14.72 6.17
N GLY A 205 9.47 -15.70 7.08
CA GLY A 205 10.08 -15.55 8.40
C GLY A 205 9.25 -14.75 9.40
N GLY A 206 8.03 -14.34 9.06
CA GLY A 206 7.05 -13.79 9.99
C GLY A 206 6.37 -14.86 10.85
N SER A 207 5.63 -14.43 11.86
CA SER A 207 4.85 -15.32 12.73
C SER A 207 3.75 -16.00 11.91
N ARG A 208 3.70 -17.33 11.94
CA ARG A 208 2.58 -18.09 11.36
C ARG A 208 1.46 -18.16 12.40
N SER A 209 0.23 -17.91 11.96
CA SER A 209 -0.99 -18.15 12.74
C SER A 209 -1.07 -19.58 13.23
#